data_AF-A0A6P5A5U9-F1
#
_entry.id   AF-A0A6P5A5U9-F1
#
_cell.length_a   1.000
_cell.length_b   1.000
_cell.length_c   1.000
_cell.angle_alpha   90.00
_cell.angle_beta   90.00
_cell.angle_gamma   90.00
#
_symmetry.space_group_name_H-M   'P 1'
#
loop_
_entity.id
_entity.type
_entity.pdbx_description
1 polymer ?
#
loop_
_entity_poly.entity_id
_entity_poly.type
_entity_poly.pdbx_seq_one_letter_code
_entity_poly.pdbx_strand_id
1 'polypeptide(L)'
;MYYFISLQIEEAAGNMLMLSGPLIDVYLTKLGEEVASRLRRNNSTGLATFADFIPSQAFTPIMYLIQRYGGQVSHFQGRGPYGKVEIKITSLEVLEAVLSGERSDGRNYFMRQHFDRERTPDKKVISHYRGVTEVLVNEALPFTMQYSSSRHKVKVSFYRQKYDRNGMVENSVLQAAGSS
;
A
#
# COMPACT_ATOMS: atom_id res chain seq x y z
N MET A 1 -10.74 -25.93 25.26
CA MET A 1 -11.42 -26.38 24.02
C MET A 1 -11.74 -25.18 23.12
N TYR A 2 -10.74 -24.34 22.81
CA TYR A 2 -10.88 -23.16 21.92
C TYR A 2 -9.82 -23.13 20.81
N TYR A 3 -8.71 -23.86 20.98
CA TYR A 3 -7.61 -23.94 20.01
C TYR A 3 -7.91 -24.77 18.76
N PHE A 4 -8.87 -25.71 18.81
CA PHE A 4 -9.18 -26.58 17.68
C PHE A 4 -10.02 -25.90 16.59
N ILE A 5 -10.83 -24.90 16.96
CA ILE A 5 -11.72 -24.19 16.03
C ILE A 5 -10.92 -23.14 15.23
N SER A 6 -9.93 -22.49 15.84
CA SER A 6 -9.07 -21.51 15.15
C SER A 6 -8.17 -22.15 14.08
N LEU A 7 -7.65 -23.35 14.35
CA LEU A 7 -6.78 -24.08 13.42
C LEU A 7 -7.51 -24.55 12.16
N GLN A 8 -8.72 -25.08 12.30
CA GLN A 8 -9.53 -25.49 11.13
C GLN A 8 -9.97 -24.30 10.27
N ILE A 9 -10.20 -23.14 10.89
CA ILE A 9 -10.50 -21.89 10.17
C ILE A 9 -9.24 -21.34 9.49
N GLU A 10 -8.08 -21.35 10.14
CA GLU A 10 -6.80 -20.96 9.50
C GLU A 10 -6.43 -21.87 8.34
N GLU A 11 -6.67 -23.17 8.45
CA GLU A 11 -6.37 -24.15 7.41
C GLU A 11 -7.34 -24.02 6.22
N ALA A 12 -8.63 -23.81 6.49
CA ALA A 12 -9.63 -23.54 5.45
C ALA A 12 -9.42 -22.18 4.76
N ALA A 13 -9.10 -21.13 5.52
CA ALA A 13 -8.78 -19.81 4.99
C ALA A 13 -7.46 -19.83 4.21
N GLY A 14 -6.45 -20.55 4.71
CA GLY A 14 -5.16 -20.77 4.04
C GLY A 14 -5.32 -21.49 2.71
N ASN A 15 -6.09 -22.57 2.67
CA ASN A 15 -6.37 -23.32 1.44
C ASN A 15 -7.18 -22.50 0.42
N MET A 16 -8.15 -21.70 0.88
CA MET A 16 -8.92 -20.79 0.03
C MET A 16 -8.07 -19.60 -0.49
N LEU A 17 -7.11 -19.14 0.32
CA LEU A 17 -6.09 -18.15 -0.05
C LEU A 17 -5.08 -18.70 -1.06
N MET A 18 -4.72 -19.99 -1.02
CA MET A 18 -3.80 -20.59 -2.00
C MET A 18 -4.42 -20.71 -3.41
N LEU A 19 -5.69 -21.12 -3.51
CA LEU A 19 -6.43 -21.17 -4.79
C LEU A 19 -6.75 -19.77 -5.34
N SER A 20 -6.90 -18.78 -4.46
CA SER A 20 -7.13 -17.37 -4.83
C SER A 20 -5.83 -16.56 -4.94
N GLY A 21 -4.68 -17.15 -4.60
CA GLY A 21 -3.40 -16.46 -4.39
C GLY A 21 -2.96 -15.65 -5.60
N PRO A 22 -2.82 -16.25 -6.79
CA PRO A 22 -2.42 -15.53 -8.00
C PRO A 22 -3.37 -14.38 -8.36
N LEU A 23 -4.69 -14.55 -8.15
CA LEU A 23 -5.66 -13.51 -8.44
C LEU A 23 -5.55 -12.35 -7.44
N ILE A 24 -5.37 -12.65 -6.15
CA ILE A 24 -5.16 -11.66 -5.09
C ILE A 24 -3.86 -10.90 -5.35
N ASP A 25 -2.79 -11.61 -5.70
CA ASP A 25 -1.47 -11.03 -5.95
C ASP A 25 -1.48 -10.07 -7.13
N VAL A 26 -2.28 -10.34 -8.18
CA VAL A 26 -2.50 -9.40 -9.29
C VAL A 26 -3.10 -8.08 -8.80
N TYR A 27 -4.12 -8.12 -7.93
CA TYR A 27 -4.74 -6.90 -7.40
C TYR A 27 -3.83 -6.17 -6.42
N LEU A 28 -3.12 -6.89 -5.54
CA LEU A 28 -2.15 -6.29 -4.61
C LEU A 28 -0.98 -5.65 -5.36
N THR A 29 -0.47 -6.33 -6.39
CA THR A 29 0.57 -5.79 -7.30
C THR A 29 0.06 -4.53 -7.98
N LYS A 30 -1.16 -4.54 -8.52
CA LYS A 30 -1.75 -3.36 -9.16
C LYS A 30 -1.89 -2.18 -8.20
N LEU A 31 -2.32 -2.45 -6.96
CA LEU A 31 -2.40 -1.43 -5.91
C LEU A 31 -1.00 -0.87 -5.57
N GLY A 32 0.00 -1.75 -5.42
CA GLY A 32 1.39 -1.37 -5.17
C GLY A 32 1.99 -0.53 -6.29
N GLU A 33 1.77 -0.92 -7.55
CA GLU A 33 2.21 -0.15 -8.72
C GLU A 33 1.58 1.24 -8.75
N GLU A 34 0.30 1.36 -8.38
CA GLU A 34 -0.36 2.66 -8.30
C GLU A 34 0.16 3.50 -7.12
N VAL A 35 0.48 2.90 -5.97
CA VAL A 35 1.20 3.59 -4.88
C VAL A 35 2.54 4.14 -5.41
N ALA A 36 3.35 3.31 -6.06
CA ALA A 36 4.64 3.69 -6.62
C ALA A 36 4.54 4.73 -7.76
N SER A 37 3.43 4.76 -8.49
CA SER A 37 3.12 5.77 -9.50
C SER A 37 2.91 7.15 -8.86
N ARG A 38 2.34 7.18 -7.65
CA ARG A 38 2.17 8.40 -6.86
C ARG A 38 3.44 8.87 -6.16
N LEU A 39 4.50 8.08 -6.10
CA LEU A 39 5.81 8.50 -5.59
C LEU A 39 6.72 9.14 -6.66
N ARG A 40 6.23 9.33 -7.89
CA ARG A 40 7.00 10.00 -8.95
C ARG A 40 7.40 11.42 -8.56
N ARG A 41 8.59 11.83 -9.01
CA ARG A 41 9.21 13.12 -8.71
C ARG A 41 8.32 14.34 -8.91
N ASN A 42 7.49 14.35 -9.94
CA ASN A 42 6.65 15.50 -10.29
C ASN A 42 5.46 15.69 -9.34
N ASN A 43 5.16 14.71 -8.49
CA ASN A 43 4.08 14.80 -7.54
C ASN A 43 4.54 15.54 -6.28
N SER A 44 3.70 16.35 -5.65
CA SER A 44 4.05 17.08 -4.41
C SER A 44 4.08 16.17 -3.17
N THR A 45 4.82 16.56 -2.13
CA THR A 45 4.71 15.99 -0.78
C THR A 45 3.29 16.20 -0.20
N GLY A 46 2.81 15.27 0.63
CA GLY A 46 1.49 15.35 1.28
C GLY A 46 0.57 14.16 0.99
N LEU A 47 -0.75 14.38 1.10
CA LEU A 47 -1.75 13.33 0.91
C LEU A 47 -1.87 12.95 -0.57
N ALA A 48 -1.64 11.69 -0.88
CA ALA A 48 -1.91 11.07 -2.17
C ALA A 48 -3.19 10.24 -2.07
N THR A 49 -4.00 10.29 -3.13
CA THR A 49 -5.20 9.43 -3.22
C THR A 49 -5.34 8.87 -4.64
N PHE A 50 -5.87 7.66 -4.73
CA PHE A 50 -6.29 7.05 -5.98
C PHE A 50 -7.48 6.13 -5.74
N ALA A 51 -8.10 5.66 -6.82
CA ALA A 51 -9.14 4.66 -6.71
C ALA A 51 -9.06 3.67 -7.85
N ASP A 52 -9.37 2.41 -7.56
CA ASP A 52 -9.29 1.33 -8.52
C ASP A 52 -10.47 0.37 -8.36
N PHE A 53 -10.74 -0.40 -9.40
CA PHE A 53 -11.74 -1.44 -9.43
C PHE A 53 -11.17 -2.75 -8.87
N ILE A 54 -11.83 -3.29 -7.84
CA ILE A 54 -11.56 -4.61 -7.27
C ILE A 54 -12.90 -5.31 -7.03
N PRO A 55 -13.19 -6.44 -7.72
CA PRO A 55 -14.37 -7.25 -7.47
C PRO A 55 -14.48 -7.66 -6.01
N SER A 56 -15.69 -7.78 -5.48
CA SER A 56 -15.90 -8.12 -4.06
C SER A 56 -15.28 -9.48 -3.70
N GLN A 57 -15.24 -10.40 -4.67
CA GLN A 57 -14.65 -11.72 -4.54
C GLN A 57 -13.13 -11.66 -4.30
N ALA A 58 -12.45 -10.69 -4.94
CA ALA A 58 -11.01 -10.46 -4.74
C ALA A 58 -10.73 -9.56 -3.53
N PHE A 59 -11.62 -8.61 -3.23
CA PHE A 59 -11.45 -7.72 -2.09
C PHE A 59 -11.59 -8.44 -0.74
N THR A 60 -12.50 -9.43 -0.65
CA THR A 60 -12.73 -10.20 0.58
C THR A 60 -11.46 -10.84 1.14
N PRO A 61 -10.70 -11.64 0.37
CA PRO A 61 -9.47 -12.23 0.87
C PRO A 61 -8.35 -11.19 1.10
N ILE A 62 -8.31 -10.09 0.33
CA ILE A 62 -7.38 -8.97 0.60
C ILE A 62 -7.66 -8.36 1.97
N MET A 63 -8.93 -8.11 2.30
CA MET A 63 -9.34 -7.58 3.59
C MET A 63 -8.92 -8.49 4.74
N TYR A 64 -9.18 -9.80 4.63
CA TYR A 64 -8.78 -10.77 5.66
C TYR A 64 -7.25 -10.89 5.79
N LEU A 65 -6.53 -10.82 4.67
CA LEU A 65 -5.06 -10.81 4.68
C LEU A 65 -4.53 -9.59 5.45
N ILE A 66 -5.05 -8.41 5.17
CA ILE A 66 -4.65 -7.18 5.85
C ILE A 66 -4.97 -7.27 7.34
N GLN A 67 -6.15 -7.78 7.71
CA GLN A 67 -6.53 -7.98 9.10
C GLN A 67 -5.57 -8.94 9.82
N ARG A 68 -5.18 -10.04 9.15
CA ARG A 68 -4.24 -11.02 9.70
C ARG A 68 -2.87 -10.43 9.99
N TYR A 69 -2.37 -9.54 9.13
CA TYR A 69 -1.11 -8.85 9.36
C TYR A 69 -1.21 -7.68 10.34
N GLY A 70 -2.39 -7.38 10.90
CA GLY A 70 -2.57 -6.37 11.93
C GLY A 70 -3.19 -5.04 11.45
N GLY A 71 -3.68 -4.99 10.21
CA GLY A 71 -4.49 -3.86 9.76
C GLY A 71 -5.86 -3.82 10.44
N GLN A 72 -6.35 -2.61 10.74
CA GLN A 72 -7.66 -2.40 11.35
C GLN A 72 -8.74 -2.36 10.27
N VAL A 73 -9.80 -3.15 10.44
CA VAL A 73 -10.91 -3.24 9.48
C VAL A 73 -12.22 -2.84 10.17
N SER A 74 -12.92 -1.88 9.58
CA SER A 74 -14.21 -1.36 10.05
C SER A 74 -15.28 -1.55 8.99
N HIS A 75 -16.39 -2.17 9.37
CA HIS A 75 -17.55 -2.38 8.49
C HIS A 75 -18.62 -1.32 8.76
N PHE A 76 -19.18 -0.77 7.70
CA PHE A 76 -20.27 0.19 7.75
C PHE A 76 -21.45 -0.29 6.91
N GLN A 77 -22.66 0.02 7.38
CA GLN A 77 -23.88 -0.30 6.66
C GLN A 77 -23.88 0.32 5.25
N GLY A 78 -24.36 -0.44 4.27
CA GLY A 78 -24.41 -0.03 2.88
C GLY A 78 -24.98 -1.12 1.98
N ARG A 79 -25.08 -0.83 0.68
CA ARG A 79 -25.52 -1.81 -0.33
C ARG A 79 -24.37 -2.76 -0.73
N GLY A 80 -24.72 -4.02 -0.98
CA GLY A 80 -23.78 -5.09 -1.34
C GLY A 80 -23.40 -5.98 -0.15
N PRO A 81 -22.67 -7.09 -0.37
CA PRO A 81 -22.44 -8.13 0.63
C PRO A 81 -21.74 -7.65 1.91
N TYR A 82 -20.92 -6.59 1.81
CA TYR A 82 -20.16 -6.04 2.94
C TYR A 82 -20.42 -4.56 3.18
N GLY A 83 -21.43 -3.97 2.53
CA GLY A 83 -21.69 -2.53 2.57
C GLY A 83 -20.46 -1.72 2.17
N LYS A 84 -20.01 -0.84 3.07
CA LYS A 84 -18.73 -0.12 2.94
C LYS A 84 -17.74 -0.65 3.96
N VAL A 85 -16.48 -0.80 3.54
CA VAL A 85 -15.39 -1.25 4.42
C VAL A 85 -14.33 -0.15 4.46
N GLU A 86 -13.83 0.18 5.64
CA GLU A 86 -12.66 1.01 5.82
C GLU A 86 -11.54 0.18 6.44
N ILE A 87 -10.37 0.24 5.83
CA ILE A 87 -9.16 -0.41 6.31
C ILE A 87 -8.17 0.69 6.68
N LYS A 88 -7.54 0.58 7.85
CA LYS A 88 -6.47 1.45 8.31
C LYS A 88 -5.24 0.61 8.65
N ILE A 89 -4.10 0.98 8.09
CA ILE A 89 -2.80 0.39 8.38
C ILE A 89 -1.92 1.50 8.95
N THR A 90 -1.43 1.31 10.16
CA THR A 90 -0.62 2.28 10.91
C THR A 90 0.84 1.86 11.05
N SER A 91 1.23 0.72 10.46
CA SER A 91 2.61 0.24 10.46
C SER A 91 3.10 0.00 9.04
N LEU A 92 4.30 0.49 8.75
CA LEU A 92 4.96 0.23 7.48
C LEU A 92 5.25 -1.27 7.31
N GLU A 93 5.61 -1.99 8.37
CA GLU A 93 5.88 -3.44 8.32
C GLU A 93 4.64 -4.23 7.88
N VAL A 94 3.46 -3.83 8.36
CA VAL A 94 2.18 -4.45 7.95
C VAL A 94 1.88 -4.13 6.49
N LEU A 95 2.12 -2.89 6.08
CA LEU A 95 1.93 -2.47 4.70
C LEU A 95 2.88 -3.23 3.77
N GLU A 96 4.11 -3.45 4.21
CA GLU A 96 5.10 -4.29 3.54
C GLU A 96 4.60 -5.71 3.45
N ALA A 97 4.29 -6.41 4.55
CA ALA A 97 3.78 -7.78 4.51
C ALA A 97 2.55 -7.99 3.58
N VAL A 98 1.74 -6.94 3.35
CA VAL A 98 0.57 -6.97 2.46
C VAL A 98 0.93 -6.69 1.00
N LEU A 99 1.65 -5.59 0.70
CA LEU A 99 1.87 -5.14 -0.69
C LEU A 99 3.32 -5.30 -1.18
N SER A 100 4.29 -5.65 -0.34
CA SER A 100 5.67 -5.94 -0.75
C SER A 100 6.20 -7.26 -0.16
N GLY A 101 6.90 -8.05 -0.97
CA GLY A 101 7.46 -9.35 -0.53
C GLY A 101 7.66 -10.32 -1.68
N GLU A 102 7.69 -11.62 -1.38
CA GLU A 102 7.77 -12.70 -2.37
C GLU A 102 6.67 -12.61 -3.44
N ARG A 103 5.48 -12.10 -3.06
CA ARG A 103 4.32 -11.89 -3.95
C ARG A 103 4.50 -10.77 -4.97
N SER A 104 5.55 -9.96 -4.82
CA SER A 104 5.80 -8.77 -5.64
C SER A 104 7.19 -8.80 -6.27
N ASP A 105 7.80 -9.98 -6.39
CA ASP A 105 9.18 -10.17 -6.88
C ASP A 105 10.20 -9.29 -6.14
N GLY A 106 9.98 -9.00 -4.86
CA GLY A 106 10.86 -8.14 -4.06
C GLY A 106 10.80 -6.63 -4.39
N ARG A 107 9.80 -6.17 -5.14
CA ARG A 107 9.62 -4.74 -5.45
C ARG A 107 9.25 -3.95 -4.18
N ASN A 108 9.92 -2.83 -3.97
CA ASN A 108 9.52 -1.83 -2.97
C ASN A 108 8.60 -0.78 -3.63
N TYR A 109 7.31 -0.80 -3.26
CA TYR A 109 6.34 0.17 -3.75
C TYR A 109 6.24 1.45 -2.91
N PHE A 110 6.83 1.46 -1.72
CA PHE A 110 6.70 2.53 -0.74
C PHE A 110 7.84 3.52 -0.77
N MET A 111 8.91 3.20 -1.49
CA MET A 111 10.05 4.06 -1.67
C MET A 111 10.41 4.15 -3.15
N ARG A 112 10.68 5.38 -3.62
CA ARG A 112 11.14 5.63 -4.99
C ARG A 112 12.31 6.60 -5.01
N GLN A 113 13.47 6.12 -5.45
CA GLN A 113 14.64 6.96 -5.67
C GLN A 113 14.51 7.72 -6.99
N HIS A 114 15.02 8.96 -7.00
CA HIS A 114 14.99 9.85 -8.15
C HIS A 114 16.40 10.12 -8.65
N PHE A 115 16.57 10.03 -9.97
CA PHE A 115 17.83 10.29 -10.63
C PHE A 115 17.62 11.28 -11.78
N ASP A 116 18.53 12.24 -11.91
CA ASP A 116 18.68 13.04 -13.13
C ASP A 116 19.60 12.32 -14.10
N ARG A 117 19.25 12.33 -15.39
CA ARG A 117 20.09 11.77 -16.44
C ARG A 117 20.80 12.90 -17.17
N GLU A 118 22.12 12.87 -17.15
CA GLU A 118 22.96 13.82 -17.87
C GLU A 118 23.65 13.09 -19.04
N ARG A 119 23.66 13.73 -20.22
CA ARG A 119 24.45 13.26 -21.35
C ARG A 119 25.80 13.96 -21.33
N THR A 120 26.85 13.17 -21.16
CA THR A 120 28.23 13.65 -21.27
C THR A 120 28.59 14.00 -22.72
N PRO A 121 29.64 14.81 -22.95
CA PRO A 121 30.19 15.07 -24.29
C PRO A 121 30.48 13.78 -25.08
N ASP A 122 30.83 12.70 -24.37
CA ASP A 122 31.15 11.38 -24.91
C ASP A 122 29.91 10.54 -25.28
N LYS A 123 28.71 11.13 -25.26
CA LYS A 123 27.40 10.47 -25.43
C LYS A 123 27.06 9.40 -24.39
N LYS A 124 27.82 9.29 -23.30
CA LYS A 124 27.47 8.43 -22.15
C LYS A 124 26.38 9.10 -21.32
N VAL A 125 25.42 8.31 -20.85
CA VAL A 125 24.38 8.76 -19.92
C VAL A 125 24.83 8.44 -18.50
N ILE A 126 24.97 9.48 -17.68
CA ILE A 126 25.25 9.36 -16.25
C ILE A 126 23.95 9.65 -15.48
N SER A 127 23.67 8.86 -14.45
CA SER A 127 22.53 9.06 -13.55
C SER A 127 23.02 9.67 -12.24
N HIS A 128 22.56 10.87 -11.91
CA HIS A 128 22.88 11.56 -10.66
C HIS A 128 21.73 11.40 -9.67
N TYR A 129 22.03 10.85 -8.48
CA TYR A 129 21.03 10.75 -7.41
C TYR A 129 20.55 12.14 -6.98
N ARG A 130 19.23 12.31 -6.91
CA ARG A 130 18.60 13.59 -6.60
C ARG A 130 17.84 13.57 -5.27
N GLY A 131 17.52 12.40 -4.74
CA GLY A 131 16.71 12.23 -3.54
C GLY A 131 15.74 11.07 -3.67
N VAL A 132 14.82 10.98 -2.72
CA VAL A 132 13.88 9.87 -2.59
C VAL A 132 12.49 10.37 -2.20
N THR A 133 11.45 9.61 -2.57
CA THR A 133 10.09 9.82 -2.06
C THR A 133 9.61 8.55 -1.41
N GLU A 134 9.08 8.68 -0.20
CA GLU A 134 8.67 7.57 0.65
C GLU A 134 7.23 7.74 1.09
N VAL A 135 6.54 6.63 1.34
CA VAL A 135 5.24 6.60 2.00
C VAL A 135 5.47 6.74 3.51
N LEU A 136 4.72 7.64 4.14
CA LEU A 136 4.67 7.75 5.59
C LEU A 136 3.47 6.96 6.11
N VAL A 137 3.71 6.11 7.11
CA VAL A 137 2.69 5.30 7.77
C VAL A 137 2.95 5.28 9.27
N ASN A 138 2.02 5.84 10.04
CA ASN A 138 1.96 5.71 11.50
C ASN A 138 0.51 5.91 11.97
N GLU A 139 0.29 6.06 13.29
CA GLU A 139 -1.04 6.30 13.84
C GLU A 139 -1.66 7.63 13.39
N ALA A 140 -0.85 8.68 13.27
CA ALA A 140 -1.30 10.02 12.85
C ALA A 140 -1.56 10.11 11.33
N LEU A 141 -0.78 9.37 10.54
CA LEU A 141 -0.76 9.36 9.08
C LEU A 141 -1.01 7.93 8.56
N PRO A 142 -2.18 7.33 8.81
CA PRO A 142 -2.45 5.96 8.42
C PRO A 142 -2.54 5.82 6.91
N PHE A 143 -2.12 4.66 6.41
CA PHE A 143 -2.50 4.20 5.07
C PHE A 143 -3.95 3.70 5.13
N THR A 144 -4.81 4.22 4.26
CA THR A 144 -6.25 3.94 4.30
C THR A 144 -6.78 3.38 3.01
N MET A 145 -7.68 2.40 3.11
CA MET A 145 -8.42 1.84 1.98
C MET A 145 -9.92 1.86 2.29
N GLN A 146 -10.70 2.57 1.47
CA GLN A 146 -12.14 2.64 1.57
C GLN A 146 -12.77 1.88 0.42
N TYR A 147 -13.48 0.80 0.72
CA TYR A 147 -14.12 -0.07 -0.26
C TYR A 147 -15.63 0.10 -0.29
N SER A 148 -16.18 0.15 -1.49
CA SER A 148 -17.62 0.15 -1.74
C SER A 148 -18.01 -1.13 -2.46
N SER A 149 -18.68 -2.03 -1.74
CA SER A 149 -19.10 -3.34 -2.28
C SER A 149 -20.06 -3.22 -3.46
N SER A 150 -20.96 -2.23 -3.43
CA SER A 150 -21.90 -1.96 -4.52
C SER A 150 -21.25 -1.44 -5.79
N ARG A 151 -20.05 -0.86 -5.69
CA ARG A 151 -19.32 -0.25 -6.82
C ARG A 151 -18.08 -1.03 -7.22
N HIS A 152 -17.75 -2.10 -6.49
CA HIS A 152 -16.50 -2.84 -6.63
C HIS A 152 -15.28 -1.93 -6.71
N LYS A 153 -15.25 -0.89 -5.88
CA LYS A 153 -14.26 0.19 -5.96
C LYS A 153 -13.58 0.38 -4.63
N VAL A 154 -12.25 0.36 -4.65
CA VAL A 154 -11.40 0.75 -3.54
C VAL A 154 -10.86 2.16 -3.79
N LYS A 155 -10.91 3.01 -2.77
CA LYS A 155 -10.21 4.30 -2.75
C LYS A 155 -9.09 4.19 -1.73
N VAL A 156 -7.86 4.44 -2.17
CA VAL A 156 -6.67 4.37 -1.34
C VAL A 156 -6.19 5.79 -1.06
N SER A 157 -5.80 6.07 0.18
CA SER A 157 -5.22 7.37 0.59
C SER A 157 -4.05 7.15 1.54
N PHE A 158 -2.94 7.87 1.30
CA PHE A 158 -1.71 7.75 2.09
C PHE A 158 -0.86 9.02 2.00
N TYR A 159 0.04 9.22 2.95
CA TYR A 159 0.95 10.35 2.95
C TYR A 159 2.28 9.99 2.29
N ARG A 160 2.85 10.92 1.54
CA ARG A 160 4.19 10.76 0.95
C ARG A 160 5.09 11.94 1.30
N GLN A 161 6.36 11.66 1.55
CA GLN A 161 7.38 12.63 1.90
C GLN A 161 8.53 12.58 0.90
N LYS A 162 9.01 13.74 0.50
CA LYS A 162 10.22 13.87 -0.31
C LYS A 162 11.41 14.24 0.55
N TYR A 163 12.53 13.64 0.19
CA TYR A 163 13.85 13.91 0.73
C TYR A 163 14.76 14.26 -0.42
N ASP A 164 15.58 15.30 -0.24
CA ASP A 164 16.60 15.65 -1.22
C ASP A 164 17.80 14.67 -1.16
N ARG A 165 18.82 14.93 -1.98
CA ARG A 165 20.05 14.12 -2.01
C ARG A 165 20.82 14.08 -0.69
N ASN A 166 20.60 15.05 0.20
CA ASN A 166 21.23 15.15 1.51
C ASN A 166 20.35 14.54 2.62
N GLY A 167 19.18 14.00 2.29
CA GLY A 167 18.21 13.48 3.26
C GLY A 167 17.36 14.55 3.93
N MET A 168 17.39 15.80 3.44
CA MET A 168 16.58 16.88 4.00
C MET A 168 15.14 16.79 3.47
N VAL A 169 14.18 16.91 4.38
CA VAL A 169 12.76 16.85 4.04
C VAL A 169 12.28 18.12 3.32
N GLU A 170 11.41 17.94 2.34
CA GLU A 170 10.72 19.06 1.67
C GLU A 170 9.58 19.66 2.53
N ASN A 171 9.05 18.90 3.50
CA ASN A 171 7.97 19.35 4.38
C ASN A 171 8.23 18.89 5.83
N SER A 172 8.71 19.81 6.65
CA SER A 172 9.03 19.57 8.06
C SER A 172 7.80 19.31 8.94
N VAL A 173 6.62 19.82 8.57
CA VAL A 173 5.37 19.61 9.33
C VAL A 173 4.91 18.16 9.20
N LEU A 174 4.98 17.59 8.00
CA LEU A 174 4.69 16.17 7.78
C LEU A 174 5.72 15.25 8.42
N GLN A 175 7.00 15.65 8.45
CA GLN A 175 8.04 14.91 9.18
C GLN A 175 7.75 14.84 10.69
N ALA A 176 7.34 15.97 11.30
CA ALA A 176 7.01 16.01 12.72
C ALA A 176 5.84 15.07 13.06
N ALA A 177 4.82 15.02 12.19
CA ALA A 177 3.70 14.09 12.31
C ALA A 177 4.07 12.63 12.00
N GLY A 178 5.16 12.40 11.25
CA GLY A 178 5.69 11.08 10.90
C GLY A 178 6.59 10.45 11.98
N SER A 179 7.12 11.26 12.90
CA SER A 179 8.12 10.87 13.90
C SER A 179 7.52 10.59 15.29
N SER A 180 6.22 10.82 15.44
CA SER A 180 5.40 10.57 16.63
C SER A 180 4.72 9.21 16.55
#